data_AF-A0ABD3WZR7-F1
#
_entry.id   AF-A0ABD3WZR7-F1
#
_cell.length_a   1.000
_cell.length_b   1.000
_cell.length_c   1.000
_cell.angle_alpha   90.00
_cell.angle_beta   90.00
_cell.angle_gamma   90.00
#
_symmetry.space_group_name_H-M   'P 1'
#
loop_
_entity.id
_entity.type
_entity.pdbx_description
1 polymer ?
#
loop_
_entity_poly.entity_id
_entity_poly.type
_entity_poly.pdbx_seq_one_letter_code
_entity_poly.pdbx_strand_id
1 'polypeptide(L)'
;MDLYTGSSSYRMRDSRLSMSLDSSLSSRSTTSSWGGGRGSSMDLTYRDYFGPPKLTKFDEKMIELKFLKYEIKAHMKKINALKLKYRDWFSSKQQSFLDSVKLIQILAGKMVPNEISTLEHFKKVHRMACKFPRNGTPRDGGPAKMDEFMFFWNELCSLKIETDELYEKIGKYCDSITDLRQPAVKDRVDEMYKQLNIAFAEDFDFTCINNEKDNLFTYSISTYDHKYHGLVGYVPYLMTLSLRMFHYALKLHLEKE
;
A
#
# COMPACT_ATOMS: atom_id res chain seq x y z
N MET A 1 -46.35 -33.35 19.71
CA MET A 1 -46.06 -33.08 21.14
C MET A 1 -44.70 -32.43 21.20
N ASP A 2 -44.74 -31.15 21.59
CA ASP A 2 -43.76 -30.28 22.27
C ASP A 2 -42.31 -30.21 21.73
N LEU A 3 -41.91 -29.13 21.04
CA LEU A 3 -41.62 -27.76 21.50
C LEU A 3 -40.43 -27.68 22.47
N TYR A 4 -39.32 -27.07 22.02
CA TYR A 4 -38.71 -25.95 22.75
C TYR A 4 -37.79 -25.12 21.84
N THR A 5 -38.08 -23.82 21.85
CA THR A 5 -37.51 -22.71 21.10
C THR A 5 -36.33 -22.08 21.85
N GLY A 6 -35.35 -21.53 21.13
CA GLY A 6 -34.28 -20.71 21.70
C GLY A 6 -33.80 -19.64 20.72
N SER A 7 -34.52 -18.52 20.67
CA SER A 7 -34.17 -17.30 19.93
C SER A 7 -33.01 -16.56 20.61
N SER A 8 -32.02 -16.07 19.84
CA SER A 8 -31.04 -15.09 20.33
C SER A 8 -31.10 -13.83 19.49
N SER A 9 -31.37 -12.72 20.19
CA SER A 9 -31.71 -11.41 19.65
C SER A 9 -30.50 -10.49 19.66
N TYR A 10 -30.39 -9.71 18.59
CA TYR A 10 -29.48 -8.58 18.41
C TYR A 10 -29.68 -7.49 19.47
N ARG A 11 -28.58 -6.94 19.99
CA ARG A 11 -28.52 -5.56 20.50
C ARG A 11 -27.14 -4.94 20.26
N MET A 12 -27.11 -3.95 19.37
CA MET A 12 -26.09 -2.91 19.29
C MET A 12 -26.43 -1.79 20.28
N ARG A 13 -25.44 -1.21 20.97
CA ARG A 13 -25.14 0.24 20.95
C ARG A 13 -24.04 0.67 21.93
N ASP A 14 -23.23 1.58 21.38
CA ASP A 14 -22.60 2.77 21.97
C ASP A 14 -21.52 2.64 23.05
N SER A 15 -20.31 3.05 22.67
CA SER A 15 -19.30 3.58 23.59
C SER A 15 -18.78 4.90 23.03
N ARG A 16 -19.43 5.99 23.45
CA ARG A 16 -18.88 7.35 23.40
C ARG A 16 -17.95 7.49 24.61
N LEU A 17 -16.67 7.78 24.36
CA LEU A 17 -15.78 8.32 25.38
C LEU A 17 -15.26 9.68 24.90
N SER A 18 -15.81 10.71 25.52
CA SER A 18 -15.34 12.09 25.52
C SER A 18 -14.09 12.20 26.40
N MET A 19 -12.98 12.70 25.86
CA MET A 19 -11.88 13.23 26.66
C MET A 19 -11.93 14.75 26.63
N SER A 20 -12.26 15.34 27.78
CA SER A 20 -12.04 16.75 28.10
C SER A 20 -10.59 16.97 28.47
N LEU A 21 -9.93 17.94 27.83
CA LEU A 21 -8.67 18.51 28.31
C LEU A 21 -8.92 19.98 28.63
N ASP A 22 -9.16 20.22 29.92
CA ASP A 22 -8.94 21.52 30.55
C ASP A 22 -7.43 21.76 30.65
N SER A 23 -6.96 22.91 30.18
CA SER A 23 -5.85 23.59 30.83
C SER A 23 -6.01 25.10 30.64
N SER A 24 -6.41 25.69 31.76
CA SER A 24 -6.66 27.08 32.04
C SER A 24 -5.47 27.99 31.76
N LEU A 25 -5.75 29.06 31.02
CA LEU A 25 -5.14 30.37 31.18
C LEU A 25 -5.34 30.87 32.60
N SER A 26 -4.26 31.34 33.26
CA SER A 26 -4.39 32.40 34.26
C SER A 26 -3.08 33.16 34.42
N SER A 27 -3.16 34.39 33.95
CA SER A 27 -2.33 35.55 34.25
C SER A 27 -2.17 35.82 35.75
N ARG A 28 -0.95 36.18 36.17
CA ARG A 28 -0.75 36.98 37.38
C ARG A 28 0.46 37.91 37.24
N SER A 29 0.15 39.19 37.08
CA SER A 29 1.02 40.34 37.29
C SER A 29 0.98 40.74 38.76
N THR A 30 2.14 40.93 39.39
CA THR A 30 2.30 41.81 40.56
C THR A 30 3.74 42.33 40.65
N THR A 31 3.83 43.61 40.99
CA THR A 31 4.96 44.53 41.02
C THR A 31 5.77 44.51 42.33
N SER A 32 7.03 44.95 42.25
CA SER A 32 7.82 45.81 43.19
C SER A 32 9.27 45.30 43.33
N SER A 33 10.23 46.04 43.90
CA SER A 33 10.87 47.30 43.49
C SER A 33 12.19 47.43 44.28
N TRP A 34 13.20 48.06 43.68
CA TRP A 34 14.46 48.61 44.25
C TRP A 34 15.56 47.68 44.79
N GLY A 35 16.74 47.80 44.17
CA GLY A 35 18.03 47.39 44.72
C GLY A 35 19.15 47.73 43.73
N GLY A 36 19.89 48.82 43.98
CA GLY A 36 20.89 49.36 43.07
C GLY A 36 22.16 48.51 42.93
N GLY A 37 22.75 48.56 41.74
CA GLY A 37 24.07 48.01 41.45
C GLY A 37 24.71 48.80 40.32
N ARG A 38 25.74 49.59 40.66
CA ARG A 38 26.69 50.18 39.71
C ARG A 38 27.42 49.06 38.96
N GLY A 39 27.66 49.22 37.67
CA GLY A 39 28.71 48.47 37.00
C GLY A 39 28.47 48.25 35.51
N SER A 40 29.31 48.90 34.70
CA SER A 40 29.65 48.56 33.32
C SER A 40 28.52 48.61 32.29
N SER A 41 28.46 49.76 31.62
CA SER A 41 28.29 49.87 30.18
C SER A 41 29.09 48.78 29.45
N MET A 42 28.48 47.62 29.23
CA MET A 42 28.91 46.67 28.22
C MET A 42 28.04 46.94 27.01
N ASP A 43 28.62 47.73 26.11
CA ASP A 43 28.17 47.94 24.74
C ASP A 43 27.90 46.56 24.11
N LEU A 44 26.64 46.12 24.19
CA LEU A 44 26.11 44.98 23.44
C LEU A 44 26.00 45.44 21.98
N THR A 45 27.16 45.58 21.37
CA THR A 45 27.33 45.85 19.96
C THR A 45 26.73 44.68 19.18
N TYR A 46 25.51 44.88 18.67
CA TYR A 46 25.12 44.72 17.27
C TYR A 46 25.98 43.81 16.36
N ARG A 47 26.37 42.60 16.79
CA ARG A 47 27.29 41.77 15.98
C ARG A 47 27.12 40.26 16.00
N ASP A 48 26.05 39.73 16.60
CA ASP A 48 25.67 38.32 16.44
C ASP A 48 24.30 38.14 15.77
N TYR A 49 23.95 39.07 14.87
CA TYR A 49 22.96 38.85 13.81
C TYR A 49 23.52 37.86 12.76
N PHE A 50 23.85 36.64 13.17
CA PHE A 50 23.78 35.52 12.24
C PHE A 50 22.30 35.22 12.06
N GLY A 51 21.67 35.87 11.10
CA GLY A 51 20.38 35.42 10.57
C GLY A 51 20.46 33.93 10.23
N PRO A 52 19.32 33.20 10.18
CA PRO A 52 19.32 31.77 9.91
C PRO A 52 20.22 31.49 8.69
N PRO A 53 21.11 30.47 8.78
CA PRO A 53 22.11 30.22 7.75
C PRO A 53 21.42 30.18 6.38
N LYS A 54 21.92 30.97 5.42
CA LYS A 54 21.39 30.98 4.06
C LYS A 54 21.55 29.57 3.50
N LEU A 55 20.43 28.89 3.28
CA LEU A 55 20.40 27.56 2.68
C LEU A 55 21.08 27.62 1.32
N THR A 56 22.03 26.71 1.09
CA THR A 56 22.60 26.54 -0.24
C THR A 56 21.60 25.82 -1.14
N LYS A 57 21.73 25.94 -2.47
CA LYS A 57 20.92 25.16 -3.42
C LYS A 57 21.03 23.64 -3.15
N PHE A 58 22.20 23.19 -2.70
CA PHE A 58 22.42 21.81 -2.28
C PHE A 58 21.58 21.45 -1.05
N ASP A 59 21.52 22.32 -0.04
CA ASP A 59 20.70 22.08 1.16
C ASP A 59 19.21 22.01 0.82
N GLU A 60 18.73 22.87 -0.08
CA GLU A 60 17.35 22.85 -0.59
C GLU A 60 17.04 21.51 -1.25
N LYS A 61 17.90 21.03 -2.16
CA LYS A 61 17.74 19.73 -2.84
C LYS A 61 17.88 18.54 -1.90
N MET A 62 18.68 18.65 -0.86
CA MET A 62 18.79 17.64 0.19
C MET A 62 17.51 17.56 1.05
N ILE A 63 16.90 18.71 1.36
CA ILE A 63 15.61 18.77 2.07
C ILE A 63 14.51 18.17 1.19
N GLU A 64 14.46 18.54 -0.09
CA GLU A 64 13.51 17.99 -1.07
C GLU A 64 13.62 16.46 -1.16
N LEU A 65 14.85 15.92 -1.24
CA LEU A 65 15.08 14.47 -1.23
C LEU A 65 14.60 13.80 0.06
N LYS A 66 14.84 14.41 1.22
CA LYS A 66 14.37 13.88 2.50
C LYS A 66 12.84 13.82 2.55
N PHE A 67 12.17 14.86 2.05
CA PHE A 67 10.72 14.89 1.95
C PHE A 67 10.21 13.79 1.01
N LEU A 68 10.80 13.65 -0.18
CA LEU A 68 10.45 12.59 -1.13
C LEU A 68 10.65 11.20 -0.52
N LYS A 69 11.76 10.96 0.18
CA LYS A 69 12.00 9.69 0.90
C LYS A 69 10.98 9.45 2.02
N TYR A 70 10.48 10.50 2.66
CA TYR A 70 9.42 10.39 3.66
C TYR A 70 8.10 9.96 3.01
N GLU A 71 7.70 10.58 1.90
CA GLU A 71 6.50 10.19 1.13
C GLU A 71 6.60 8.73 0.64
N ILE A 72 7.74 8.35 0.07
CA ILE A 72 8.01 6.97 -0.37
C ILE A 72 7.84 5.99 0.79
N LYS A 73 8.43 6.27 1.97
CA LYS A 73 8.29 5.41 3.15
C LYS A 73 6.83 5.30 3.61
N ALA A 74 6.08 6.41 3.59
CA ALA A 74 4.67 6.40 3.95
C ALA A 74 3.87 5.51 3.00
N HIS A 75 4.11 5.61 1.70
CA HIS A 75 3.45 4.77 0.70
C HIS A 75 3.83 3.29 0.80
N MET A 76 5.12 2.99 1.00
CA MET A 76 5.57 1.61 1.27
C MET A 76 4.87 1.00 2.49
N LYS A 77 4.55 1.78 3.53
CA LYS A 77 3.76 1.28 4.67
C LYS A 77 2.34 0.89 4.26
N LYS A 78 1.68 1.66 3.38
CA LYS A 78 0.35 1.34 2.85
C LYS A 78 0.37 0.03 2.06
N ILE A 79 1.33 -0.14 1.14
CA ILE A 79 1.49 -1.37 0.36
C ILE A 79 1.77 -2.57 1.28
N ASN A 80 2.65 -2.42 2.28
CA ASN A 80 2.91 -3.49 3.25
C ASN A 80 1.68 -3.85 4.10
N ALA A 81 0.86 -2.86 4.48
CA ALA A 81 -0.38 -3.11 5.19
C ALA A 81 -1.36 -3.92 4.33
N LEU A 82 -1.48 -3.61 3.03
CA LEU A 82 -2.28 -4.40 2.09
C LEU A 82 -1.72 -5.82 1.92
N LYS A 83 -0.39 -5.95 1.80
CA LYS A 83 0.31 -7.24 1.69
C LYS A 83 0.07 -8.12 2.93
N LEU A 84 0.05 -7.53 4.12
CA LEU A 84 -0.26 -8.26 5.36
C LEU A 84 -1.71 -8.74 5.38
N LYS A 85 -2.67 -7.84 5.06
CA LYS A 85 -4.09 -8.21 4.95
C LYS A 85 -4.31 -9.34 3.93
N TYR A 86 -3.62 -9.28 2.80
CA TYR A 86 -3.66 -10.32 1.78
C TYR A 86 -3.12 -11.65 2.33
N ARG A 87 -1.99 -11.63 3.06
CA ARG A 87 -1.40 -12.83 3.65
C ARG A 87 -2.36 -13.51 4.63
N ASP A 88 -3.02 -12.73 5.48
CA ASP A 88 -3.96 -13.23 6.48
C ASP A 88 -5.22 -13.81 5.82
N TRP A 89 -5.73 -13.11 4.80
CA TRP A 89 -6.82 -13.61 3.95
C TRP A 89 -6.44 -14.92 3.26
N PHE A 90 -5.28 -14.96 2.61
CA PHE A 90 -4.80 -16.12 1.87
C PHE A 90 -4.69 -17.33 2.81
N SER A 91 -4.07 -17.16 3.96
CA SER A 91 -3.86 -18.24 4.94
C SER A 91 -5.16 -18.86 5.46
N SER A 92 -6.26 -18.09 5.48
CA SER A 92 -7.53 -18.52 6.08
C SER A 92 -8.61 -18.88 5.06
N LYS A 93 -8.60 -18.27 3.86
CA LYS A 93 -9.72 -18.33 2.92
C LYS A 93 -9.35 -18.83 1.53
N GLN A 94 -8.07 -18.99 1.19
CA GLN A 94 -7.62 -19.36 -0.15
C GLN A 94 -8.33 -20.59 -0.71
N GLN A 95 -8.39 -21.70 0.05
CA GLN A 95 -9.01 -22.93 -0.46
C GLN A 95 -10.49 -22.70 -0.82
N SER A 96 -11.22 -22.04 0.07
CA SER A 96 -12.64 -21.75 -0.14
C SER A 96 -12.89 -20.83 -1.34
N PHE A 97 -11.93 -19.94 -1.64
CA PHE A 97 -11.94 -19.08 -2.84
C PHE A 97 -11.68 -19.92 -4.10
N LEU A 98 -10.63 -20.74 -4.11
CA LEU A 98 -10.28 -21.59 -5.25
C LEU A 98 -11.41 -22.58 -5.58
N ASP A 99 -12.04 -23.17 -4.57
CA ASP A 99 -13.15 -24.10 -4.78
C ASP A 99 -14.37 -23.40 -5.39
N SER A 100 -14.64 -22.15 -5.01
CA SER A 100 -15.66 -21.34 -5.67
C SER A 100 -15.32 -21.08 -7.14
N VAL A 101 -14.07 -20.73 -7.46
CA VAL A 101 -13.62 -20.52 -8.84
C VAL A 101 -13.83 -21.80 -9.66
N LYS A 102 -13.37 -22.95 -9.16
CA LYS A 102 -13.51 -24.26 -9.81
C LYS A 102 -14.97 -24.61 -10.04
N LEU A 103 -15.83 -24.42 -9.04
CA LEU A 103 -17.26 -24.73 -9.13
C LEU A 103 -17.93 -23.91 -10.24
N ILE A 104 -17.61 -22.62 -10.33
CA ILE A 104 -18.14 -21.75 -11.39
C ILE A 104 -17.62 -22.20 -12.77
N GLN A 105 -16.35 -22.59 -12.89
CA GLN A 105 -15.82 -23.14 -14.15
C GLN A 105 -16.51 -24.43 -14.58
N ILE A 106 -16.80 -25.33 -13.63
CA ILE A 106 -17.55 -26.57 -13.91
C ILE A 106 -18.97 -26.25 -14.38
N LEU A 107 -19.67 -25.33 -13.69
CA LEU A 107 -21.06 -24.99 -14.01
C LEU A 107 -21.22 -24.20 -15.30
N ALA A 108 -20.31 -23.26 -15.57
CA ALA A 108 -20.35 -22.43 -16.76
C ALA A 108 -19.79 -23.16 -17.99
N GLY A 109 -19.02 -24.23 -17.80
CA GLY A 109 -18.43 -25.03 -18.88
C GLY A 109 -17.68 -24.16 -19.88
N LYS A 110 -18.02 -24.29 -21.17
CA LYS A 110 -17.38 -23.56 -22.27
C LYS A 110 -17.62 -22.03 -22.26
N MET A 111 -18.48 -21.51 -21.38
CA MET A 111 -18.75 -20.06 -21.31
C MET A 111 -17.62 -19.28 -20.63
N VAL A 112 -16.75 -19.95 -19.87
CA VAL A 112 -15.59 -19.36 -19.20
C VAL A 112 -14.31 -20.10 -19.61
N PRO A 113 -13.14 -19.45 -19.54
CA PRO A 113 -11.89 -20.13 -19.84
C PRO A 113 -11.62 -21.23 -18.81
N ASN A 114 -11.06 -22.35 -19.27
CA ASN A 114 -10.68 -23.50 -18.42
C ASN A 114 -9.46 -23.17 -17.54
N GLU A 115 -8.60 -22.28 -18.02
CA GLU A 115 -7.41 -21.79 -17.35
C GLU A 115 -7.53 -20.29 -17.14
N ILE A 116 -7.18 -19.83 -15.94
CA ILE A 116 -7.21 -18.42 -15.57
C ILE A 116 -5.77 -17.94 -15.60
N SER A 117 -5.35 -17.44 -16.76
CA SER A 117 -4.00 -16.91 -16.99
C SER A 117 -3.92 -15.38 -16.88
N THR A 118 -5.04 -14.67 -17.02
CA THR A 118 -5.09 -13.21 -17.01
C THR A 118 -6.17 -12.71 -16.06
N LEU A 119 -6.12 -11.42 -15.72
CA LEU A 119 -7.14 -10.80 -14.88
C LEU A 119 -8.48 -10.74 -15.61
N GLU A 120 -8.46 -10.52 -16.93
CA GLU A 120 -9.67 -10.55 -17.75
C GLU A 120 -10.38 -11.91 -17.67
N HIS A 121 -9.62 -13.01 -17.74
CA HIS A 121 -10.15 -14.36 -17.56
C HIS A 121 -10.85 -14.50 -16.20
N PHE A 122 -10.22 -14.03 -15.13
CA PHE A 122 -10.80 -14.05 -13.79
C PHE A 122 -12.09 -13.22 -13.71
N LYS A 123 -12.09 -11.98 -14.22
CA LYS A 123 -13.28 -11.11 -14.28
C LYS A 123 -14.43 -11.76 -15.06
N LYS A 124 -14.13 -12.54 -16.10
CA LYS A 124 -15.15 -13.29 -16.85
C LYS A 124 -15.79 -14.39 -15.99
N VAL A 125 -14.98 -15.14 -15.23
CA VAL A 125 -15.49 -16.14 -14.27
C VAL A 125 -16.33 -15.46 -13.18
N HIS A 126 -15.86 -14.35 -12.61
CA HIS A 126 -16.58 -13.58 -11.60
C HIS A 126 -17.94 -13.07 -12.10
N ARG A 127 -17.99 -12.46 -13.31
CA ARG A 127 -19.24 -12.02 -13.93
C ARG A 127 -20.23 -13.17 -14.13
N MET A 128 -19.74 -14.37 -14.46
CA MET A 128 -20.59 -15.55 -14.59
C MET A 128 -21.10 -16.02 -13.22
N ALA A 129 -20.26 -15.99 -12.18
CA ALA A 129 -20.66 -16.30 -10.82
C ALA A 129 -21.86 -15.44 -10.37
N CYS A 130 -21.84 -14.15 -10.67
CA CYS A 130 -22.91 -13.21 -10.31
C CYS A 130 -24.23 -13.44 -11.09
N LYS A 131 -24.20 -14.14 -12.22
CA LYS A 131 -25.37 -14.38 -13.07
C LYS A 131 -26.14 -15.66 -12.74
N PHE A 132 -25.55 -16.57 -11.99
CA PHE A 132 -26.23 -17.81 -11.63
C PHE A 132 -27.41 -17.56 -10.68
N PRO A 133 -28.54 -18.26 -10.87
CA PRO A 133 -29.68 -18.12 -9.97
C PRO A 133 -29.34 -18.67 -8.57
N ARG A 134 -29.72 -17.88 -7.55
CA ARG A 134 -29.50 -18.20 -6.14
C ARG A 134 -30.59 -19.16 -5.66
N ASN A 135 -30.20 -20.40 -5.40
CA ASN A 135 -31.13 -21.49 -5.07
C ASN A 135 -30.84 -22.13 -3.69
N GLY A 136 -30.06 -21.47 -2.82
CA GLY A 136 -29.63 -21.98 -1.52
C GLY A 136 -28.49 -22.99 -1.60
N THR A 137 -27.79 -23.06 -2.74
CA THR A 137 -26.70 -24.04 -2.95
C THR A 137 -25.34 -23.44 -2.58
N PRO A 138 -24.31 -24.26 -2.27
CA PRO A 138 -22.98 -23.75 -1.90
C PRO A 138 -22.35 -22.77 -2.90
N ARG A 139 -22.77 -22.80 -4.18
CA ARG A 139 -22.33 -21.87 -5.23
C ARG A 139 -22.77 -20.42 -5.00
N ASP A 140 -23.81 -20.19 -4.22
CA ASP A 140 -24.41 -18.86 -4.04
C ASP A 140 -23.50 -17.94 -3.22
N GLY A 141 -22.59 -18.53 -2.41
CA GLY A 141 -21.51 -17.81 -1.74
C GLY A 141 -20.27 -17.59 -2.60
N GLY A 142 -20.23 -18.16 -3.82
CA GLY A 142 -19.10 -18.05 -4.75
C GLY A 142 -18.73 -16.61 -5.10
N PRO A 143 -19.69 -15.78 -5.56
CA PRO A 143 -19.44 -14.37 -5.88
C PRO A 143 -18.81 -13.60 -4.74
N ALA A 144 -19.34 -13.73 -3.52
CA ALA A 144 -18.84 -13.02 -2.35
C ALA A 144 -17.37 -13.35 -2.05
N LYS A 145 -16.95 -14.62 -2.18
CA LYS A 145 -15.54 -15.01 -1.99
C LYS A 145 -14.64 -14.45 -3.10
N MET A 146 -15.15 -14.35 -4.32
CA MET A 146 -14.41 -13.76 -5.44
C MET A 146 -14.33 -12.23 -5.33
N ASP A 147 -15.35 -11.59 -4.73
CA ASP A 147 -15.33 -10.15 -4.41
C ASP A 147 -14.22 -9.82 -3.41
N GLU A 148 -13.91 -10.71 -2.47
CA GLU A 148 -12.77 -10.53 -1.55
C GLU A 148 -11.44 -10.45 -2.30
N PHE A 149 -11.23 -11.25 -3.35
CA PHE A 149 -10.04 -11.11 -4.21
C PHE A 149 -10.07 -9.80 -5.01
N MET A 150 -11.22 -9.44 -5.58
CA MET A 150 -11.39 -8.18 -6.32
C MET A 150 -11.15 -6.95 -5.43
N PHE A 151 -11.47 -7.03 -4.13
CA PHE A 151 -11.15 -5.99 -3.17
C PHE A 151 -9.63 -5.71 -3.13
N PHE A 152 -8.79 -6.75 -3.03
CA PHE A 152 -7.33 -6.56 -3.04
C PHE A 152 -6.82 -5.97 -4.36
N TRP A 153 -7.39 -6.41 -5.49
CA TRP A 153 -7.07 -5.84 -6.79
C TRP A 153 -7.41 -4.34 -6.86
N ASN A 154 -8.62 -3.97 -6.42
CA ASN A 154 -9.07 -2.57 -6.47
C ASN A 154 -8.25 -1.67 -5.54
N GLU A 155 -7.97 -2.12 -4.31
CA GLU A 155 -7.09 -1.39 -3.39
C GLU A 155 -5.69 -1.22 -3.96
N LEU A 156 -5.17 -2.25 -4.63
CA LEU A 156 -3.87 -2.18 -5.30
C LEU A 156 -3.89 -1.19 -6.47
N CYS A 157 -4.97 -1.12 -7.25
CA CYS A 157 -5.14 -0.10 -8.28
C CYS A 157 -5.14 1.32 -7.70
N SER A 158 -5.80 1.54 -6.56
CA SER A 158 -5.74 2.84 -5.87
C SER A 158 -4.31 3.19 -5.43
N LEU A 159 -3.58 2.22 -4.88
CA LEU A 159 -2.16 2.42 -4.53
C LEU A 159 -1.26 2.60 -5.75
N LYS A 160 -1.64 2.06 -6.92
CA LYS A 160 -0.91 2.24 -8.18
C LYS A 160 -0.98 3.70 -8.65
N ILE A 161 -2.12 4.37 -8.50
CA ILE A 161 -2.25 5.80 -8.83
C ILE A 161 -1.25 6.62 -7.99
N GLU A 162 -1.22 6.41 -6.68
CA GLU A 162 -0.24 7.05 -5.79
C GLU A 162 1.21 6.68 -6.15
N THR A 163 1.44 5.45 -6.65
CA THR A 163 2.75 4.99 -7.13
C THR A 163 3.22 5.79 -8.34
N ASP A 164 2.31 6.06 -9.27
CA ASP A 164 2.60 6.80 -10.51
C ASP A 164 2.91 8.26 -10.20
N GLU A 165 2.14 8.88 -9.30
CA GLU A 165 2.40 10.24 -8.82
C GLU A 165 3.77 10.35 -8.13
N LEU A 166 4.15 9.37 -7.31
CA LEU A 166 5.46 9.36 -6.65
C LEU A 166 6.60 9.11 -7.64
N TYR A 167 6.40 8.25 -8.63
CA TYR A 167 7.38 8.04 -9.71
C TYR A 167 7.63 9.33 -10.48
N GLU A 168 6.58 10.05 -10.86
CA GLU A 168 6.69 11.36 -11.54
C GLU A 168 7.45 12.38 -10.69
N LYS A 169 7.20 12.42 -9.37
CA LYS A 169 7.97 13.28 -8.45
C LYS A 169 9.46 12.88 -8.40
N ILE A 170 9.76 11.57 -8.38
CA ILE A 170 11.15 11.07 -8.43
C ILE A 170 11.82 11.48 -9.75
N GLY A 171 11.12 11.34 -10.88
CA GLY A 171 11.60 11.76 -12.20
C GLY A 171 11.96 13.24 -12.20
N LYS A 172 11.00 14.11 -11.86
CA LYS A 172 11.19 15.56 -11.76
C LYS A 172 12.33 15.96 -10.83
N TYR A 173 12.44 15.29 -9.67
CA TYR A 173 13.53 15.54 -8.75
C TYR A 173 14.88 15.24 -9.39
N CYS A 174 15.03 14.06 -10.00
CA CYS A 174 16.27 13.64 -10.63
C CYS A 174 16.65 14.51 -11.84
N ASP A 175 15.68 15.04 -12.58
CA ASP A 175 15.93 15.93 -13.71
C ASP A 175 16.31 17.36 -13.25
N SER A 176 16.02 17.70 -12.00
CA SER A 176 16.26 19.03 -11.43
C SER A 176 17.63 19.21 -10.77
N ILE A 177 18.43 18.14 -10.71
CA ILE A 177 19.73 18.10 -10.01
C ILE A 177 20.86 17.88 -11.03
N THR A 178 22.02 18.45 -10.75
CA THR A 178 23.18 18.41 -11.66
C THR A 178 23.77 17.00 -11.72
N ASP A 179 24.08 16.40 -10.56
CA ASP A 179 24.69 15.07 -10.45
C ASP A 179 24.06 14.21 -9.35
N LEU A 180 23.70 12.98 -9.73
CA LEU A 180 23.34 11.90 -8.82
C LEU A 180 24.61 11.10 -8.50
N ARG A 181 24.81 10.80 -7.21
CA ARG A 181 25.95 9.98 -6.77
C ARG A 181 25.97 8.59 -7.44
N GLN A 182 24.80 8.05 -7.76
CA GLN A 182 24.65 6.76 -8.42
C GLN A 182 23.50 6.82 -9.45
N PRO A 183 23.78 7.25 -10.70
CA PRO A 183 22.76 7.36 -11.75
C PRO A 183 22.06 6.02 -12.04
N ALA A 184 22.80 4.92 -11.95
CA ALA A 184 22.28 3.56 -12.13
C ALA A 184 21.10 3.20 -11.19
N VAL A 185 20.95 3.90 -10.06
CA VAL A 185 19.79 3.70 -9.18
C VAL A 185 18.51 4.24 -9.82
N LYS A 186 18.57 5.37 -10.53
CA LYS A 186 17.44 5.91 -11.30
C LYS A 186 17.05 4.94 -12.41
N ASP A 187 18.03 4.48 -13.19
CA ASP A 187 17.78 3.52 -14.27
C ASP A 187 17.06 2.26 -13.77
N ARG A 188 17.44 1.78 -12.58
CA ARG A 188 16.79 0.62 -11.97
C ARG A 188 15.36 0.92 -11.50
N VAL A 189 15.09 2.12 -11.01
CA VAL A 189 13.74 2.57 -10.67
C VAL A 189 12.87 2.63 -11.93
N ASP A 190 13.39 3.21 -13.02
CA ASP A 190 12.68 3.36 -14.29
C ASP A 190 12.39 1.99 -14.93
N GLU A 191 13.35 1.07 -14.89
CA GLU A 191 13.17 -0.31 -15.35
C GLU A 191 12.09 -1.04 -14.54
N MET A 192 12.11 -0.92 -13.21
CA MET A 192 11.11 -1.54 -12.35
C MET A 192 9.72 -0.94 -12.55
N TYR A 193 9.63 0.38 -12.76
CA TYR A 193 8.38 1.05 -13.08
C TYR A 193 7.79 0.58 -14.41
N LYS A 194 8.64 0.42 -15.44
CA LYS A 194 8.23 -0.15 -16.73
C LYS A 194 7.73 -1.58 -16.58
N GLN A 195 8.45 -2.43 -15.84
CA GLN A 195 8.02 -3.80 -15.54
C GLN A 195 6.68 -3.81 -14.80
N LEU A 196 6.50 -2.90 -13.85
CA LEU A 196 5.26 -2.76 -13.09
C LEU A 196 4.08 -2.41 -14.01
N ASN A 197 4.25 -1.45 -14.92
CA ASN A 197 3.21 -1.05 -15.86
C ASN A 197 2.81 -2.18 -16.82
N ILE A 198 3.79 -2.93 -17.32
CA ILE A 198 3.52 -4.12 -18.16
C ILE A 198 2.75 -5.16 -17.34
N ALA A 199 3.19 -5.42 -16.12
CA ALA A 199 2.56 -6.42 -15.26
C ALA A 199 1.15 -6.02 -14.78
N PHE A 200 0.83 -4.73 -14.73
CA PHE A 200 -0.51 -4.24 -14.34
C PHE A 200 -1.55 -4.31 -15.47
N ALA A 201 -1.14 -4.62 -16.70
CA ALA A 201 -2.06 -4.74 -17.82
C ALA A 201 -3.08 -5.88 -17.59
N GLU A 202 -4.32 -5.70 -18.05
CA GLU A 202 -5.39 -6.69 -17.77
C GLU A 202 -5.19 -8.02 -18.49
N ASP A 203 -4.48 -7.98 -19.62
CA ASP A 203 -4.10 -9.11 -20.48
C ASP A 203 -2.74 -9.72 -20.10
N PHE A 204 -2.10 -9.21 -19.04
CA PHE A 204 -0.85 -9.78 -18.55
C PHE A 204 -1.03 -11.24 -18.15
N ASP A 205 -0.21 -12.11 -18.74
CA ASP A 205 -0.20 -13.53 -18.45
C ASP A 205 0.59 -13.82 -17.16
N PHE A 206 -0.14 -14.07 -16.08
CA PHE A 206 0.45 -14.33 -14.78
C PHE A 206 0.75 -15.82 -14.51
N THR A 207 0.61 -16.71 -15.51
CA THR A 207 1.02 -18.13 -15.36
C THR A 207 2.52 -18.27 -15.10
N CYS A 208 3.33 -17.32 -15.58
CA CYS A 208 4.78 -17.30 -15.43
C CYS A 208 5.28 -16.78 -14.06
N ILE A 209 4.39 -16.24 -13.20
CA ILE A 209 4.77 -15.65 -11.89
C ILE A 209 5.26 -16.73 -10.88
N ASN A 210 5.02 -18.00 -11.18
CA ASN A 210 5.17 -19.12 -10.24
C ASN A 210 6.62 -19.45 -9.81
N ASN A 211 7.64 -18.78 -10.37
CA ASN A 211 9.05 -19.14 -10.16
C ASN A 211 9.90 -18.15 -9.35
N GLU A 212 9.33 -17.10 -8.75
CA GLU A 212 10.12 -16.25 -7.84
C GLU A 212 10.27 -16.91 -6.46
N LYS A 213 11.53 -17.08 -6.00
CA LYS A 213 11.89 -17.62 -4.67
C LYS A 213 11.18 -16.94 -3.49
N ASP A 214 10.69 -15.71 -3.69
CA ASP A 214 10.01 -14.89 -2.67
C ASP A 214 8.49 -15.12 -2.61
N ASN A 215 7.91 -15.90 -3.53
CA ASN A 215 6.49 -16.26 -3.50
C ASN A 215 6.27 -17.45 -2.56
N LEU A 216 6.35 -17.20 -1.24
CA LEU A 216 5.98 -18.16 -0.19
C LEU A 216 4.57 -18.75 -0.38
N PHE A 217 3.71 -18.01 -1.09
CA PHE A 217 2.35 -18.42 -1.48
C PHE A 217 2.32 -19.63 -2.44
N THR A 218 3.36 -19.85 -3.24
CA THR A 218 3.41 -20.93 -4.23
C THR A 218 3.51 -22.31 -3.60
N TYR A 219 4.08 -22.41 -2.40
CA TYR A 219 4.30 -23.70 -1.71
C TYR A 219 3.12 -24.14 -0.84
N SER A 220 2.21 -23.23 -0.51
CA SER A 220 1.04 -23.50 0.33
C SER A 220 -0.17 -24.03 -0.45
N ILE A 221 -0.08 -24.06 -1.77
CA ILE A 221 -1.16 -24.52 -2.65
C ILE A 221 -0.95 -26.00 -2.93
N SER A 222 -2.05 -26.77 -2.90
CA SER A 222 -1.98 -28.19 -3.23
C SER A 222 -1.50 -28.41 -4.66
N THR A 223 -0.75 -29.49 -4.90
CA THR A 223 -0.19 -29.84 -6.22
C THR A 223 -1.27 -29.98 -7.31
N TYR A 224 -2.49 -30.31 -6.90
CA TYR A 224 -3.66 -30.42 -7.77
C TYR A 224 -4.19 -29.06 -8.26
N ASP A 225 -3.85 -27.97 -7.58
CA ASP A 225 -4.32 -26.61 -7.86
C ASP A 225 -3.27 -25.70 -8.51
N HIS A 226 -2.18 -26.29 -9.05
CA HIS A 226 -1.05 -25.57 -9.65
C HIS A 226 -1.45 -24.54 -10.71
N LYS A 227 -2.49 -24.83 -11.50
CA LYS A 227 -3.02 -23.92 -12.53
C LYS A 227 -3.58 -22.60 -11.98
N TYR A 228 -3.85 -22.51 -10.68
CA TYR A 228 -4.32 -21.27 -10.03
C TYR A 228 -3.21 -20.52 -9.30
N HIS A 229 -1.96 -21.02 -9.29
CA HIS A 229 -0.84 -20.35 -8.62
C HIS A 229 -0.65 -18.93 -9.14
N GLY A 230 -0.74 -18.73 -10.47
CA GLY A 230 -0.62 -17.41 -11.08
C GLY A 230 -1.68 -16.44 -10.56
N LEU A 231 -2.94 -16.88 -10.48
CA LEU A 231 -4.06 -16.06 -10.02
C LEU A 231 -3.84 -15.54 -8.59
N VAL A 232 -3.45 -16.42 -7.67
CA VAL A 232 -3.25 -16.03 -6.27
C VAL A 232 -1.88 -15.41 -6.02
N GLY A 233 -0.90 -15.67 -6.88
CA GLY A 233 0.43 -15.05 -6.83
C GLY A 233 0.46 -13.64 -7.44
N TYR A 234 -0.50 -13.30 -8.30
CA TYR A 234 -0.49 -12.07 -9.09
C TYR A 234 -0.47 -10.79 -8.25
N VAL A 235 -1.43 -10.64 -7.33
CA VAL A 235 -1.52 -9.45 -6.46
C VAL A 235 -0.27 -9.31 -5.56
N PRO A 236 0.20 -10.36 -4.86
CA PRO A 236 1.47 -10.32 -4.12
C PRO A 236 2.70 -9.97 -4.96
N TYR A 237 2.77 -10.47 -6.20
CA TYR A 237 3.85 -10.17 -7.13
C TYR A 237 3.93 -8.68 -7.43
N LEU A 238 2.81 -8.07 -7.82
CA LEU A 238 2.74 -6.63 -8.09
C LEU A 238 3.12 -5.79 -6.86
N MET A 239 2.60 -6.13 -5.68
CA MET A 239 2.99 -5.45 -4.43
C MET A 239 4.50 -5.56 -4.17
N THR A 240 5.10 -6.71 -4.45
CA THR A 240 6.53 -6.94 -4.25
C THR A 240 7.37 -6.14 -5.24
N LEU A 241 6.94 -6.07 -6.50
CA LEU A 241 7.60 -5.25 -7.52
C LEU A 241 7.56 -3.76 -7.16
N SER A 242 6.41 -3.23 -6.73
CA SER A 242 6.28 -1.85 -6.24
C SER A 242 7.20 -1.57 -5.04
N LEU A 243 7.25 -2.48 -4.06
CA LEU A 243 8.13 -2.34 -2.89
C LEU A 243 9.62 -2.36 -3.27
N ARG A 244 10.02 -3.23 -4.20
CA ARG A 244 11.40 -3.29 -4.71
C ARG A 244 11.78 -1.97 -5.40
N MET A 245 10.90 -1.43 -6.25
CA MET A 245 11.09 -0.13 -6.91
C MET A 245 11.35 0.98 -5.87
N PHE A 246 10.48 1.11 -4.88
CA PHE A 246 10.63 2.13 -3.85
C PHE A 246 11.86 1.91 -2.95
N HIS A 247 12.27 0.67 -2.72
CA HIS A 247 13.52 0.39 -2.01
C HIS A 247 14.74 0.93 -2.77
N TYR A 248 14.76 0.86 -4.10
CA TYR A 248 15.79 1.52 -4.90
C TYR A 248 15.68 3.05 -4.85
N ALA A 249 14.47 3.60 -4.94
CA ALA A 249 14.27 5.05 -4.83
C ALA A 249 14.76 5.62 -3.49
N LEU A 250 14.65 4.88 -2.39
CA LEU A 250 15.20 5.27 -1.08
C LEU A 250 16.73 5.33 -1.04
N LYS A 251 17.42 4.67 -1.98
CA LYS A 251 18.89 4.68 -2.14
C LYS A 251 19.39 5.85 -2.99
N LEU A 252 18.52 6.72 -3.50
CA LEU A 252 18.93 7.94 -4.19
C LEU A 252 19.73 8.84 -3.25
N HIS A 253 20.88 9.34 -3.70
CA HIS A 253 21.75 10.24 -2.97
C HIS A 253 22.31 11.31 -3.90
N LEU A 254 22.38 12.54 -3.40
CA LEU A 254 23.06 13.64 -4.08
C LEU A 254 24.57 13.48 -3.95
N GLU A 255 25.29 13.82 -5.02
CA GLU A 255 26.73 14.06 -4.96
C GLU A 255 26.98 15.49 -4.47
N LYS A 256 27.97 15.67 -3.60
CA LYS A 256 28.32 16.99 -3.10
C LYS A 256 29.20 17.66 -4.16
N GLU A 257 28.73 18.78 -4.70
CA GLU A 257 29.53 19.69 -5.55
C GLU A 257 30.76 20.23 -4.81
#